data_AF-A0AAP0ZIC5-F1
#
_entry.id   AF-A0AAP0ZIC5-F1
#
_cell.length_a   1.000
_cell.length_b   1.000
_cell.length_c   1.000
_cell.angle_alpha   90.00
_cell.angle_beta   90.00
_cell.angle_gamma   90.00
#
_symmetry.space_group_name_H-M   'P 1'
#
loop_
_entity.id
_entity.type
_entity.pdbx_description
1 polymer ?
#
loop_
_entity_poly.entity_id
_entity_poly.type
_entity_poly.pdbx_seq_one_letter_code
_entity_poly.pdbx_strand_id
1 'polypeptide(L)'
;MKNYEQKIRWIIGLTMALAGTSFMVTLILFTIYFAKLHYSKHFFVVWSAVATILAVIAQDRFNRFHALLVPNTLSTQEFNAITKKYKKHQALGGPILLVLIIMGIIIGALGSLID
;
A
#
# COMPACT_ATOMS: atom_id res chain seq x y z
N MET A 1 -15.93 -16.06 -16.75
CA MET A 1 -16.31 -15.44 -15.45
C MET A 1 -15.33 -15.76 -14.32
N LYS A 2 -15.01 -17.03 -14.02
CA LYS A 2 -13.97 -17.39 -13.00
C LYS A 2 -12.64 -16.63 -13.17
N ASN A 3 -12.20 -16.45 -14.41
CA ASN A 3 -10.92 -15.78 -14.71
C ASN A 3 -10.90 -14.29 -14.33
N TYR A 4 -12.05 -13.59 -14.39
CA TYR A 4 -12.12 -12.16 -14.08
C TYR A 4 -12.14 -11.90 -12.58
N GLU A 5 -12.92 -12.68 -11.81
CA GLU A 5 -12.90 -12.62 -10.36
C GLU A 5 -11.53 -13.03 -9.80
N GLN A 6 -10.89 -14.06 -10.39
CA GLN A 6 -9.56 -14.49 -10.01
C GLN A 6 -8.50 -13.41 -10.29
N LYS A 7 -8.61 -12.69 -11.41
CA LYS A 7 -7.75 -11.53 -11.72
C LYS A 7 -7.95 -10.38 -10.73
N ILE A 8 -9.20 -10.08 -10.35
CA ILE A 8 -9.53 -9.07 -9.32
C ILE A 8 -8.93 -9.46 -7.96
N ARG A 9 -9.13 -10.70 -7.53
CA ARG A 9 -8.56 -11.20 -6.25
C ARG A 9 -7.03 -11.16 -6.26
N TRP A 10 -6.39 -11.48 -7.38
CA TRP A 10 -4.93 -11.37 -7.52
C TRP A 10 -4.44 -9.93 -7.40
N ILE A 11 -5.11 -8.98 -8.05
CA ILE A 11 -4.74 -7.55 -7.98
C ILE A 11 -4.91 -7.03 -6.56
N ILE A 12 -6.02 -7.35 -5.91
CA ILE A 12 -6.29 -6.97 -4.51
C ILE A 12 -5.24 -7.61 -3.59
N GLY A 13 -4.99 -8.91 -3.73
CA GLY A 13 -4.03 -9.66 -2.91
C GLY A 13 -2.61 -9.10 -3.04
N LEU A 14 -2.16 -8.79 -4.25
CA LEU A 14 -0.87 -8.17 -4.49
C LEU A 14 -0.79 -6.76 -3.88
N THR A 15 -1.87 -5.98 -4.01
CA THR A 15 -1.94 -4.63 -3.42
C THR A 15 -1.84 -4.70 -1.90
N MET A 16 -2.57 -5.64 -1.27
CA MET A 16 -2.47 -5.87 0.17
C MET A 16 -1.08 -6.36 0.59
N ALA A 17 -0.45 -7.25 -0.18
CA ALA A 17 0.89 -7.74 0.11
C ALA A 17 1.92 -6.60 0.06
N LEU A 18 1.88 -5.75 -0.96
CA LEU A 18 2.78 -4.59 -1.09
C LEU A 18 2.58 -3.60 0.06
N ALA A 19 1.32 -3.27 0.37
CA ALA A 19 0.96 -2.39 1.47
C ALA A 19 1.40 -2.96 2.83
N GLY A 20 1.18 -4.26 3.06
CA GLY A 20 1.57 -4.96 4.28
C GLY A 20 3.08 -5.00 4.45
N THR A 21 3.84 -5.31 3.40
CA THR A 21 5.31 -5.27 3.44
C THR A 21 5.82 -3.87 3.72
N SER A 22 5.27 -2.84 3.06
CA SER A 22 5.61 -1.44 3.34
C SER A 22 5.36 -1.08 4.81
N PHE A 23 4.19 -1.42 5.34
CA PHE A 23 3.84 -1.16 6.73
C PHE A 23 4.79 -1.87 7.71
N MET A 24 5.10 -3.15 7.47
CA MET A 24 6.03 -3.90 8.32
C MET A 24 7.43 -3.30 8.32
N VAL A 25 7.98 -2.93 7.15
CA VAL A 25 9.29 -2.28 7.08
C VAL A 25 9.28 -0.95 7.82
N THR A 26 8.23 -0.15 7.63
CA THR A 26 8.02 1.13 8.33
C THR A 26 7.99 0.93 9.86
N LEU A 27 7.26 -0.08 10.35
CA LEU A 27 7.20 -0.45 11.77
C LEU A 27 8.53 -0.92 12.35
N ILE A 28 9.28 -1.73 11.59
CA ILE A 28 10.61 -2.20 12.00
C ILE A 28 11.56 -1.00 12.14
N LEU A 29 11.61 -0.12 11.14
CA LEU A 29 12.44 1.08 11.19
C LEU A 29 12.04 2.00 12.35
N PHE A 30 10.74 2.17 12.60
CA PHE A 30 10.25 2.92 13.74
C PHE A 30 10.74 2.33 15.06
N THR A 31 10.61 1.01 15.22
CA THR A 31 11.05 0.30 16.44
C THR A 31 12.55 0.43 16.64
N ILE A 32 13.35 0.27 15.59
CA ILE A 32 14.81 0.42 15.64
C ILE A 32 15.20 1.84 16.08
N TYR A 33 14.55 2.85 15.50
CA TYR A 33 14.79 4.26 15.84
C TYR A 33 14.53 4.54 17.33
N PHE A 34 13.36 4.13 17.84
CA PHE A 34 12.98 4.38 19.23
C PHE A 34 13.73 3.51 20.25
N ALA A 35 14.10 2.29 19.88
CA ALA A 35 14.94 1.41 20.69
C ALA A 35 16.42 1.86 20.72
N LYS A 36 16.78 2.91 19.97
CA LYS A 36 18.16 3.41 19.81
C LYS A 36 19.15 2.32 19.39
N LEU A 37 18.69 1.37 18.57
CA LEU A 37 19.55 0.31 18.04
C LEU A 37 20.51 0.93 17.00
N HIS A 38 21.81 0.67 17.16
CA HIS A 38 22.83 1.22 16.27
C HIS A 38 22.75 0.59 14.87
N TYR A 39 22.23 1.36 13.92
CA TYR A 39 22.26 1.08 12.49
C TYR A 39 22.76 2.31 11.73
N SER A 40 23.34 2.11 10.55
CA SER A 40 23.84 3.24 9.76
C SER A 40 22.72 4.12 9.21
N LYS A 41 23.01 5.42 9.03
CA LYS A 41 22.10 6.35 8.35
C LYS A 41 21.68 5.82 6.97
N HIS A 42 22.62 5.22 6.25
CA HIS A 42 22.39 4.58 4.95
C HIS A 42 21.35 3.46 5.01
N PHE A 43 21.38 2.63 6.06
CA PHE A 43 20.39 1.57 6.26
C PHE A 43 18.98 2.16 6.39
N PHE A 44 18.81 3.17 7.23
CA PHE A 44 17.52 3.83 7.42
C PHE A 44 16.97 4.47 6.14
N VAL A 45 17.80 5.22 5.42
CA VAL A 45 17.39 5.90 4.18
C VAL A 45 16.98 4.89 3.11
N VAL A 46 17.77 3.83 2.91
CA VAL A 46 17.48 2.81 1.88
C VAL A 46 16.18 2.07 2.19
N TRP A 47 16.01 1.57 3.41
CA TRP A 47 14.81 0.79 3.76
C TRP A 47 13.55 1.66 3.83
N SER A 48 13.69 2.92 4.22
CA SER A 48 12.61 3.90 4.15
C SER A 48 12.18 4.18 2.71
N ALA A 49 13.13 4.35 1.80
CA ALA A 49 12.85 4.51 0.38
C ALA A 49 12.15 3.27 -0.19
N VAL A 50 12.61 2.06 0.16
CA VAL A 50 11.95 0.81 -0.22
C VAL A 50 10.51 0.76 0.29
N ALA A 51 10.26 1.04 1.57
CA ALA A 51 8.91 1.06 2.14
C ALA A 51 8.01 2.07 1.42
N THR A 52 8.53 3.27 1.14
CA THR A 52 7.80 4.34 0.45
C THR A 52 7.45 3.94 -0.99
N ILE A 53 8.41 3.39 -1.75
CA ILE A 53 8.19 2.91 -3.13
C ILE A 53 7.13 1.80 -3.15
N LEU A 54 7.18 0.84 -2.22
CA LEU A 54 6.19 -0.23 -2.13
C LEU A 54 4.77 0.32 -1.85
N ALA A 55 4.65 1.32 -0.97
CA ALA A 55 3.37 1.98 -0.70
C ALA A 55 2.86 2.78 -1.91
N VAL A 56 3.75 3.47 -2.65
CA VAL A 56 3.40 4.18 -3.89
C VAL A 56 2.89 3.21 -4.95
N ILE A 57 3.58 2.07 -5.17
CA ILE A 57 3.14 1.06 -6.14
C ILE A 57 1.79 0.46 -5.72
N ALA A 58 1.59 0.22 -4.42
CA ALA A 58 0.31 -0.23 -3.89
C ALA A 58 -0.79 0.81 -4.13
N GLN A 59 -0.50 2.10 -3.92
CA GLN A 59 -1.45 3.19 -4.17
C GLN A 59 -1.81 3.34 -5.65
N ASP A 60 -0.83 3.29 -6.56
CA ASP A 60 -1.09 3.33 -8.01
C ASP A 60 -1.97 2.15 -8.45
N ARG A 61 -1.65 0.93 -8.01
CA ARG A 61 -2.47 -0.26 -8.31
C ARG A 61 -3.87 -0.15 -7.74
N PHE A 62 -4.00 0.37 -6.52
CA PHE A 62 -5.29 0.61 -5.90
C PHE A 62 -6.12 1.63 -6.67
N ASN A 63 -5.51 2.74 -7.10
CA ASN A 63 -6.17 3.79 -7.88
C ASN A 63 -6.63 3.28 -9.25
N ARG A 64 -5.80 2.47 -9.94
CA ARG A 64 -6.19 1.81 -11.20
C ARG A 64 -7.35 0.84 -10.99
N PHE A 65 -7.34 0.09 -9.90
CA PHE A 65 -8.46 -0.78 -9.53
C PHE A 65 -9.73 0.00 -9.19
N HIS A 66 -9.58 1.17 -8.55
CA HIS A 66 -10.68 2.11 -8.33
C HIS A 66 -11.29 2.57 -9.65
N ALA A 67 -10.47 3.03 -10.60
CA ALA A 67 -10.93 3.45 -11.92
C ALA A 67 -11.67 2.35 -12.70
N LEU A 68 -11.23 1.09 -12.58
CA LEU A 68 -11.90 -0.07 -13.22
C LEU A 68 -13.27 -0.42 -12.60
N LEU A 69 -13.57 0.08 -11.41
CA LEU A 69 -14.82 -0.18 -10.69
C LEU A 69 -15.74 1.05 -10.60
N VAL A 70 -15.28 2.22 -11.07
CA VAL A 70 -16.15 3.38 -11.31
C VAL A 70 -17.19 2.96 -12.35
N PRO A 71 -18.47 3.30 -12.17
CA PRO A 71 -19.57 2.82 -13.00
C PRO A 71 -19.51 3.48 -14.39
N ASN A 72 -18.61 3.00 -15.24
CA ASN A 72 -18.66 3.24 -16.67
C ASN A 72 -18.26 1.93 -17.34
N THR A 73 -19.19 1.39 -18.14
CA THR A 73 -19.02 0.37 -19.21
C THR A 73 -19.46 -1.09 -19.02
N LEU A 74 -19.81 -1.61 -17.83
CA LEU A 74 -20.30 -3.01 -17.72
C LEU A 74 -21.60 -3.11 -16.90
N SER A 75 -22.74 -2.96 -17.56
CA SER A 75 -24.09 -3.02 -16.97
C SER A 75 -24.61 -4.46 -16.79
N THR A 76 -23.76 -5.39 -16.36
CA THR A 76 -24.22 -6.74 -16.00
C THR A 76 -24.46 -6.84 -14.50
N GLN A 77 -25.57 -7.50 -14.13
CA GLN A 77 -26.01 -7.68 -12.74
C GLN A 77 -24.91 -8.30 -11.86
N GLU A 78 -24.08 -9.17 -12.46
CA GLU A 78 -22.93 -9.82 -11.82
C GLU A 78 -21.76 -8.87 -11.56
N PHE A 79 -21.45 -7.95 -12.50
CA PHE A 79 -20.42 -6.94 -12.29
C PHE A 79 -20.81 -6.02 -11.13
N ASN A 80 -22.07 -5.60 -11.06
CA ASN A 80 -22.58 -4.81 -9.94
C ASN A 80 -22.51 -5.54 -8.59
N ALA A 81 -22.72 -6.85 -8.56
CA ALA A 81 -22.59 -7.66 -7.34
C ALA A 81 -21.13 -7.72 -6.85
N ILE A 82 -20.18 -7.93 -7.77
CA ILE A 82 -18.73 -7.92 -7.47
C ILE A 82 -18.30 -6.54 -7.00
N THR A 83 -18.68 -5.48 -7.72
CA THR A 83 -18.36 -4.09 -7.36
C THR A 83 -18.88 -3.73 -5.97
N LYS A 84 -20.14 -4.08 -5.65
CA LYS A 84 -20.73 -3.83 -4.33
C LYS A 84 -19.99 -4.55 -3.19
N LYS A 85 -19.48 -5.77 -3.43
CA LYS A 85 -18.70 -6.55 -2.46
C LYS A 85 -17.35 -5.90 -2.13
N TYR A 86 -16.67 -5.33 -3.13
CA TYR A 86 -15.33 -4.75 -2.95
C TYR A 86 -15.33 -3.23 -2.70
N LYS A 87 -16.45 -2.53 -2.91
CA LYS A 87 -16.59 -1.08 -2.68
C LYS A 87 -16.27 -0.64 -1.25
N LYS A 88 -16.60 -1.45 -0.24
CA LYS A 88 -16.30 -1.16 1.17
C LYS A 88 -14.79 -1.19 1.46
N HIS A 89 -14.06 -2.10 0.81
CA HIS A 89 -12.60 -2.21 0.93
C HIS A 89 -11.89 -1.07 0.17
N GLN A 90 -12.57 -0.46 -0.82
CA GLN A 90 -12.06 0.68 -1.58
C GLN A 90 -12.14 2.03 -0.86
N ALA A 91 -13.16 2.27 -0.03
CA ALA A 91 -13.31 3.57 0.62
C ALA A 91 -12.18 3.86 1.62
N LEU A 92 -11.60 2.81 2.21
CA LEU A 92 -10.60 2.92 3.27
C LEU A 92 -9.16 2.73 2.78
N GLY A 93 -8.95 1.98 1.69
CA GLY A 93 -7.60 1.63 1.23
C GLY A 93 -6.77 2.82 0.71
N GLY A 94 -7.40 3.78 0.02
CA GLY A 94 -6.72 4.95 -0.54
C GLY A 94 -6.08 5.83 0.54
N PRO A 95 -6.84 6.29 1.55
CA PRO A 95 -6.30 7.05 2.68
C PRO A 95 -5.22 6.31 3.45
N ILE A 96 -5.38 4.99 3.68
CA ILE A 96 -4.40 4.17 4.41
C ILE A 96 -3.06 4.11 3.66
N LEU A 97 -3.09 3.91 2.34
CA LEU A 97 -1.88 3.85 1.51
C LEU A 97 -1.14 5.20 1.47
N LEU A 98 -1.89 6.30 1.41
CA LEU A 98 -1.30 7.65 1.48
C LEU A 98 -0.59 7.89 2.82
N VAL A 99 -1.21 7.46 3.93
CA VAL A 99 -0.60 7.55 5.26
C VAL A 99 0.70 6.74 5.33
N LEU A 100 0.74 5.54 4.74
CA LEU A 100 1.95 4.71 4.70
C LEU A 100 3.11 5.40 3.95
N ILE A 101 2.82 6.09 2.84
CA ILE A 101 3.83 6.85 2.10
C ILE A 101 4.40 7.98 2.96
N ILE A 102 3.52 8.75 3.59
CA ILE A 102 3.92 9.87 4.47
C ILE A 102 4.78 9.35 5.62
N MET A 103 4.36 8.25 6.25
CA MET A 103 5.11 7.61 7.35
C MET A 103 6.49 7.12 6.89
N GLY A 104 6.58 6.50 5.71
CA GLY A 104 7.86 6.11 5.12
C GLY A 104 8.79 7.31 5.00
N ILE A 105 8.35 8.39 4.33
CA ILE A 105 9.15 9.61 4.14
C ILE A 105 9.63 10.19 5.48
N ILE A 106 8.74 10.31 6.47
CA ILE A 106 9.07 10.85 7.79
C ILE A 106 10.14 10.01 8.48
N ILE A 107 10.00 8.68 8.47
CA ILE A 107 10.97 7.77 9.10
C ILE A 107 12.33 7.85 8.41
N GLY A 108 12.38 7.97 7.08
CA GLY A 108 13.62 8.19 6.35
C GLY A 108 14.33 9.48 6.74
N ALA A 109 13.57 10.57 6.85
CA ALA A 109 14.09 11.85 7.29
C ALA A 109 14.62 11.78 8.74
N LEU A 110 13.86 11.17 9.65
CA LEU A 110 14.29 10.97 11.05
C LEU A 110 15.57 10.10 11.11
N GLY A 111 15.61 9.00 10.36
CA GLY A 111 16.77 8.11 10.32
C GLY A 111 18.03 8.74 9.74
N SER A 112 17.90 9.71 8.82
CA SER A 112 19.05 10.47 8.31
C SER A 112 19.68 11.42 9.33
N LEU A 113 18.96 11.73 10.42
CA LEU A 113 19.42 12.60 11.51
C LEU A 113 20.02 11.81 12.68
N ILE A 114 19.97 10.48 12.67
CA ILE A 114 20.69 9.65 13.66
C ILE A 114 22.19 9.87 13.44
N ASP A 115 22.94 10.12 14.50
CA ASP A 115 24.41 10.22 14.48
C ASP A 115 25.11 8.86 14.45
#